data_AF-A0A956GRV6-F1
#
_entry.id   AF-A0A956GRV6-F1
#
_cell.length_a   1.000
_cell.length_b   1.000
_cell.length_c   1.000
_cell.angle_alpha   90.00
_cell.angle_beta   90.00
_cell.angle_gamma   90.00
#
_symmetry.space_group_name_H-M   'P 1'
#
loop_
_entity.id
_entity.type
_entity.pdbx_description
1 polymer ?
#
loop_
_entity_poly.entity_id
_entity_poly.type
_entity_poly.pdbx_seq_one_letter_code
_entity_poly.pdbx_strand_id
1 'polypeptide(L)'
;MSAARTRATALVLVNWKGVFYERYQLDRHVTALEGANGAGKTTVMIAAYVVMLPDLGRLRFTNLGESGATGGDRGIHGRLGEPGRPAYAALELALPDGARLIAGVRLTRGAAPAVEATPFVITGLTAAARLQDLLLVRDGDVDAVPELDDVKDAVRRHGGAIEVFRTVKDYLAVLFERGVTPLRLASEEDRSKLNEMLRTSMTGGISRALTTELRAFLLKEESGLGDTLVRMRANLEACRRTRTEVAEARYLVREITGVYEAG
;
A
#
# COMPACT_ATOMS: atom_id res chain seq x y z
N MET A 1 -10.43 -26.70 0.85
CA MET A 1 -11.17 -25.43 0.71
C MET A 1 -10.26 -24.42 0.04
N SER A 2 -10.65 -23.87 -1.12
CA SER A 2 -9.94 -22.74 -1.72
C SER A 2 -10.05 -21.57 -0.73
N ALA A 3 -8.91 -21.09 -0.21
CA ALA A 3 -8.90 -19.91 0.65
C ALA A 3 -9.45 -18.73 -0.16
N ALA A 4 -10.59 -18.17 0.27
CA ALA A 4 -11.17 -16.99 -0.35
C ALA A 4 -10.12 -15.87 -0.33
N ARG A 5 -9.98 -15.15 -1.45
CA ARG A 5 -9.05 -14.02 -1.56
C ARG A 5 -9.83 -12.71 -1.45
N THR A 6 -9.17 -11.69 -0.91
CA THR A 6 -9.68 -10.32 -0.97
C THR A 6 -9.95 -9.92 -2.41
N ARG A 7 -11.10 -9.30 -2.66
CA ARG A 7 -11.54 -8.89 -4.00
C ARG A 7 -12.06 -7.47 -4.00
N ALA A 8 -11.61 -6.65 -4.94
CA ALA A 8 -12.24 -5.35 -5.21
C ALA A 8 -13.57 -5.55 -5.94
N THR A 9 -14.63 -4.95 -5.42
CA THR A 9 -16.01 -5.09 -5.94
C THR A 9 -16.53 -3.81 -6.57
N ALA A 10 -16.03 -2.65 -6.14
CA ALA A 10 -16.37 -1.38 -6.74
C ALA A 10 -15.24 -0.35 -6.56
N LEU A 11 -15.19 0.61 -7.47
CA LEU A 11 -14.42 1.84 -7.37
C LEU A 11 -15.39 3.01 -7.41
N VAL A 12 -15.27 3.95 -6.47
CA VAL A 12 -16.09 5.17 -6.42
C VAL A 12 -15.20 6.38 -6.61
N LEU A 13 -15.64 7.29 -7.46
CA LEU A 13 -15.05 8.61 -7.65
C LEU A 13 -16.07 9.67 -7.24
N VAL A 14 -15.63 10.65 -6.46
CA VAL A 14 -16.42 11.84 -6.10
C VAL A 14 -15.62 13.09 -6.40
N ASN A 15 -16.24 14.06 -7.06
CA ASN A 15 -15.66 15.34 -7.44
C ASN A 15 -14.33 15.20 -8.20
N TRP A 16 -14.31 14.37 -9.24
CA TRP A 16 -13.26 14.33 -10.25
C TRP A 16 -13.70 15.14 -11.47
N LYS A 17 -12.75 15.58 -12.31
CA LYS A 17 -13.07 16.38 -13.49
C LYS A 17 -13.99 15.59 -14.43
N GLY A 18 -15.21 16.10 -14.62
CA GLY A 18 -16.24 15.44 -15.43
C GLY A 18 -16.98 14.30 -14.71
N VAL A 19 -16.70 14.07 -13.42
CA VAL A 19 -17.35 13.03 -12.60
C VAL A 19 -17.71 13.62 -11.24
N PHE A 20 -18.97 14.02 -11.06
CA PHE A 20 -19.47 14.46 -9.77
C PHE A 20 -19.52 13.31 -8.77
N TYR A 21 -20.17 12.21 -9.15
CA TYR A 21 -20.21 10.95 -8.43
C TYR A 21 -20.36 9.82 -9.45
N GLU A 22 -19.53 8.79 -9.36
CA GLU A 22 -19.69 7.58 -10.16
C GLU A 22 -19.22 6.36 -9.38
N ARG A 23 -19.98 5.26 -9.46
CA ARG A 23 -19.63 3.96 -8.87
C ARG A 23 -19.42 2.93 -9.98
N TYR A 24 -18.16 2.63 -10.25
CA TYR A 24 -17.76 1.57 -11.16
C TYR A 24 -17.83 0.22 -10.44
N GLN A 25 -18.72 -0.67 -10.88
CA GLN A 25 -18.70 -2.05 -10.42
C GLN A 25 -17.53 -2.79 -11.07
N LEU A 26 -16.77 -3.52 -10.25
CA LEU A 26 -15.61 -4.27 -10.72
C LEU A 26 -15.96 -5.74 -10.86
N ASP A 27 -15.79 -6.26 -12.07
CA ASP A 27 -15.91 -7.69 -12.34
C ASP A 27 -14.81 -8.47 -11.62
N ARG A 28 -15.10 -9.74 -11.30
CA ARG A 28 -14.17 -10.64 -10.63
C ARG A 28 -12.88 -10.87 -11.42
N HIS A 29 -12.94 -10.85 -12.74
CA HIS A 29 -11.82 -11.20 -13.61
C HIS A 29 -11.32 -9.97 -14.36
N VAL A 30 -12.17 -9.35 -15.16
CA VAL A 30 -11.77 -8.28 -16.09
C VAL A 30 -12.84 -7.21 -16.14
N THR A 31 -12.45 -5.98 -15.80
CA THR A 31 -13.27 -4.78 -16.03
C THR A 31 -12.62 -3.96 -17.15
N ALA A 32 -13.36 -3.73 -18.24
CA ALA A 32 -12.91 -2.90 -19.35
C ALA A 32 -13.54 -1.51 -19.26
N LEU A 33 -12.72 -0.46 -19.43
CA LEU A 33 -13.19 0.91 -19.56
C LEU A 33 -13.24 1.26 -21.05
N GLU A 34 -14.44 1.41 -21.60
CA GLU A 34 -14.65 1.79 -23.00
C GLU A 34 -15.00 3.28 -23.12
N GLY A 35 -14.60 3.90 -24.23
CA GLY A 35 -14.94 5.28 -24.55
C GLY A 35 -13.90 5.94 -25.45
N ALA A 36 -14.22 7.11 -25.99
CA ALA A 36 -13.31 7.89 -26.81
C ALA A 36 -12.06 8.37 -26.04
N ASN A 37 -11.03 8.82 -26.76
CA ASN A 37 -9.90 9.50 -26.13
C ASN A 37 -10.40 10.76 -25.40
N GLY A 38 -9.91 10.97 -24.17
CA GLY A 38 -10.39 12.05 -23.31
C GLY A 38 -11.64 11.74 -22.48
N ALA A 39 -12.30 10.59 -22.66
CA ALA A 39 -13.50 10.20 -21.90
C ALA A 39 -13.27 9.92 -20.39
N GLY A 40 -12.07 10.17 -19.85
CA GLY A 40 -11.79 9.98 -18.42
C GLY A 40 -11.32 8.59 -18.00
N LYS A 41 -11.15 7.63 -18.93
CA LYS A 41 -10.66 6.26 -18.63
C LYS A 41 -9.38 6.24 -17.77
N THR A 42 -8.38 7.02 -18.18
CA THR A 42 -7.12 7.15 -17.43
C THR A 42 -7.33 7.79 -16.05
N THR A 43 -8.31 8.68 -15.91
CA THR A 43 -8.65 9.29 -14.61
C THR A 43 -9.21 8.24 -13.65
N VAL A 44 -10.07 7.34 -14.12
CA VAL A 44 -10.59 6.21 -13.33
C VAL A 44 -9.45 5.30 -12.87
N MET A 45 -8.52 4.96 -13.77
CA MET A 45 -7.33 4.16 -13.42
C MET A 45 -6.44 4.87 -12.38
N ILE A 46 -6.19 6.18 -12.55
CA ILE A 46 -5.41 6.98 -11.60
C ILE A 46 -6.09 7.03 -10.24
N ALA A 47 -7.42 7.18 -10.18
CA ALA A 47 -8.16 7.17 -8.93
C ALA A 47 -7.96 5.84 -8.17
N ALA A 48 -8.07 4.70 -8.85
CA ALA A 48 -7.76 3.40 -8.26
C ALA A 48 -6.31 3.30 -7.79
N TYR A 49 -5.37 3.79 -8.59
CA TYR A 49 -3.94 3.81 -8.25
C TYR A 49 -3.70 4.58 -6.96
N VAL A 50 -4.23 5.80 -6.84
CA VAL A 50 -4.00 6.66 -5.67
C VAL A 50 -4.58 6.03 -4.40
N VAL A 51 -5.69 5.28 -4.48
CA VAL A 51 -6.21 4.51 -3.34
C VAL A 51 -5.24 3.41 -2.92
N MET A 52 -4.64 2.70 -3.88
CA MET A 52 -3.68 1.61 -3.60
C MET A 52 -2.32 2.11 -3.10
N LEU A 53 -1.91 3.31 -3.53
CA LEU A 53 -0.65 3.94 -3.14
C LEU A 53 -0.82 5.47 -3.02
N PRO A 54 -1.31 5.99 -1.88
CA PRO A 54 -1.54 7.42 -1.67
C PRO A 54 -0.25 8.21 -1.39
N ASP A 55 0.88 7.84 -2.01
CA ASP A 55 2.18 8.50 -1.88
C ASP A 55 2.40 9.49 -3.03
N LEU A 56 1.78 10.68 -2.93
CA LEU A 56 1.84 11.70 -3.97
C LEU A 56 3.28 12.10 -4.33
N GLY A 57 4.25 11.93 -3.42
CA GLY A 57 5.68 12.11 -3.65
C GLY A 57 6.24 11.28 -4.81
N ARG A 58 5.67 10.09 -5.03
CA ARG A 58 6.15 9.09 -5.99
C ARG A 58 5.27 8.96 -7.23
N LEU A 59 4.01 9.37 -7.13
CA LEU A 59 3.07 9.28 -8.24
C LEU A 59 3.39 10.33 -9.31
N ARG A 60 3.51 9.89 -10.56
CA ARG A 60 3.64 10.75 -11.74
C ARG A 60 2.85 10.15 -12.88
N PHE A 61 1.84 10.88 -13.33
CA PHE A 61 0.95 10.49 -14.42
C PHE A 61 1.08 11.50 -15.56
N THR A 62 2.26 11.54 -16.17
CA THR A 62 2.50 12.33 -17.39
C THR A 62 2.08 11.54 -18.63
N ASN A 63 1.74 12.23 -19.70
CA ASN A 63 1.48 11.59 -20.99
C ASN A 63 2.77 10.91 -21.47
N LEU A 64 2.66 9.70 -22.06
CA LEU A 64 3.81 8.99 -22.63
C LEU A 64 4.55 9.91 -23.61
N GLY A 65 5.81 10.22 -23.33
CA GLY A 65 6.68 11.03 -24.20
C GLY A 65 7.17 12.35 -23.62
N GLU A 66 6.54 12.87 -22.56
CA GLU A 66 7.02 14.09 -21.88
C GLU A 66 8.02 13.75 -20.77
N SER A 67 9.24 13.43 -21.20
CA SER A 67 10.42 13.36 -20.33
C SER A 67 11.00 14.77 -20.14
N GLY A 68 10.27 15.68 -19.49
CA GLY A 68 10.68 17.08 -19.34
C GLY A 68 10.17 17.74 -18.07
N ALA A 69 11.09 18.31 -17.29
CA ALA A 69 10.93 19.13 -16.07
C ALA A 69 10.14 18.51 -14.91
N THR A 70 10.87 18.16 -13.85
CA THR A 70 10.43 17.59 -12.55
C THR A 70 9.54 18.52 -11.69
N GLY A 71 9.07 19.66 -12.21
CA GLY A 71 8.39 20.72 -11.45
C GLY A 71 6.92 20.97 -11.78
N GLY A 72 6.31 20.22 -12.71
CA GLY A 72 4.92 20.40 -13.16
C GLY A 72 3.86 19.59 -12.38
N ASP A 73 2.59 19.73 -12.78
CA ASP A 73 1.49 18.88 -12.29
C ASP A 73 1.85 17.40 -12.45
N ARG A 74 1.80 16.66 -11.34
CA ARG A 74 2.05 15.22 -11.30
C ARG A 74 0.95 14.41 -12.00
N GLY A 75 0.02 15.08 -12.67
CA GLY A 75 -1.06 14.53 -13.47
C GLY A 75 -2.33 14.25 -12.66
N ILE A 76 -2.44 14.82 -11.46
CA ILE A 76 -3.59 14.64 -10.55
C ILE A 76 -4.32 15.96 -10.35
N HIS A 77 -3.60 17.08 -10.16
CA HIS A 77 -4.22 18.36 -9.81
C HIS A 77 -5.28 18.76 -10.84
N GLY A 78 -4.94 18.73 -12.13
CA GLY A 78 -5.86 19.03 -13.23
C GLY A 78 -7.00 18.02 -13.45
N ARG A 79 -6.99 16.87 -12.76
CA ARG A 79 -8.01 15.82 -12.86
C ARG A 79 -9.05 15.85 -11.75
N LEU A 80 -8.85 16.62 -10.69
CA LEU A 80 -9.88 16.79 -9.65
C LEU A 80 -11.03 17.69 -10.16
N GLY A 81 -12.17 17.68 -9.50
CA GLY A 81 -13.38 18.38 -9.92
C GLY A 81 -13.38 19.86 -9.54
N GLU A 82 -14.43 20.31 -8.87
CA GLU A 82 -14.62 21.70 -8.46
C GLU A 82 -13.56 22.14 -7.43
N PRO A 83 -12.86 23.27 -7.63
CA PRO A 83 -11.99 23.86 -6.62
C PRO A 83 -12.74 24.22 -5.33
N GLY A 84 -12.05 24.21 -4.19
CA GLY A 84 -12.65 24.54 -2.89
C GLY A 84 -13.44 23.40 -2.24
N ARG A 85 -13.75 22.33 -2.97
CA ARG A 85 -14.29 21.07 -2.43
C ARG A 85 -13.24 19.95 -2.50
N PRO A 86 -13.21 19.01 -1.55
CA PRO A 86 -12.37 17.83 -1.65
C PRO A 86 -12.84 16.93 -2.80
N ALA A 87 -11.97 16.03 -3.25
CA ALA A 87 -12.33 14.90 -4.10
C ALA A 87 -12.10 13.60 -3.34
N TYR A 88 -12.82 12.54 -3.71
CA TYR A 88 -12.63 11.23 -3.09
C TYR A 88 -12.44 10.16 -4.16
N ALA A 89 -11.57 9.20 -3.86
CA ALA A 89 -11.56 7.91 -4.52
C ALA A 89 -11.62 6.83 -3.47
N ALA A 90 -12.41 5.79 -3.70
CA ALA A 90 -12.56 4.68 -2.76
C ALA A 90 -12.74 3.34 -3.47
N LEU A 91 -12.02 2.32 -3.00
CA LEU A 91 -12.17 0.93 -3.40
C LEU A 91 -12.98 0.20 -2.34
N GLU A 92 -14.09 -0.39 -2.77
CA GLU A 92 -14.86 -1.35 -1.97
C GLU A 92 -14.26 -2.74 -2.17
N LEU A 93 -13.95 -3.40 -1.05
CA LEU A 93 -13.26 -4.69 -1.00
C LEU A 93 -14.10 -5.68 -0.19
N ALA A 94 -14.25 -6.90 -0.72
CA ALA A 94 -14.78 -8.05 0.00
C ALA A 94 -13.60 -8.87 0.53
N LEU A 95 -13.52 -9.01 1.86
CA LEU A 95 -12.48 -9.77 2.54
C LEU A 95 -12.83 -11.28 2.57
N PRO A 96 -11.84 -12.16 2.82
CA PRO A 96 -12.04 -13.61 2.85
C PRO A 96 -13.07 -14.13 3.87
N ASP A 97 -13.22 -13.41 4.98
CA ASP A 97 -14.17 -13.68 6.06
C ASP A 97 -15.59 -13.16 5.74
N GLY A 98 -15.80 -12.60 4.55
CA GLY A 98 -17.05 -11.98 4.13
C GLY A 98 -17.23 -10.55 4.61
N ALA A 99 -16.26 -10.01 5.38
CA ALA A 99 -16.33 -8.63 5.83
C ALA A 99 -16.14 -7.66 4.67
N ARG A 100 -16.80 -6.51 4.79
CA ARG A 100 -16.69 -5.41 3.85
C ARG A 100 -15.67 -4.39 4.36
N LEU A 101 -14.72 -4.04 3.51
CA LEU A 101 -13.73 -2.99 3.77
C LEU A 101 -13.79 -1.96 2.65
N ILE A 102 -13.78 -0.67 3.00
CA ILE A 102 -13.64 0.41 2.01
C ILE A 102 -12.31 1.09 2.28
N ALA A 103 -11.40 1.03 1.32
CA ALA A 103 -10.14 1.75 1.33
C ALA A 103 -10.31 3.02 0.50
N GLY A 104 -9.99 4.19 1.04
CA GLY A 104 -10.24 5.45 0.33
C GLY A 104 -9.19 6.52 0.58
N VAL A 105 -9.26 7.55 -0.25
CA VAL A 105 -8.39 8.72 -0.17
C VAL A 105 -9.22 9.97 -0.42
N ARG A 106 -9.11 10.93 0.51
CA ARG A 106 -9.56 12.32 0.30
C ARG A 106 -8.43 13.09 -0.35
N LEU A 107 -8.72 13.80 -1.43
CA LEU A 107 -7.79 14.60 -2.19
C LEU A 107 -8.20 16.07 -2.11
N THR A 108 -7.32 16.93 -1.62
CA THR A 108 -7.57 18.37 -1.52
C THR A 108 -6.61 19.12 -2.45
N ARG A 109 -7.15 20.08 -3.21
CA ARG A 109 -6.33 20.97 -4.04
C ARG A 109 -5.71 22.06 -3.18
N GLY A 110 -4.38 22.15 -3.23
CA GLY A 110 -3.64 23.32 -2.75
C GLY A 110 -3.40 24.33 -3.87
N ALA A 111 -2.42 25.22 -3.68
CA ALA A 111 -1.95 26.09 -4.76
C ALA A 111 -1.39 25.24 -5.90
N ALA A 112 -1.87 25.45 -7.12
CA ALA A 112 -1.48 24.62 -8.27
C ALA A 112 0.06 24.54 -8.41
N PRO A 113 0.64 23.35 -8.59
CA PRO A 113 0.00 22.04 -8.82
C PRO A 113 -0.16 21.14 -7.57
N ALA A 114 -0.13 21.70 -6.36
CA ALA A 114 -0.14 20.93 -5.12
C ALA A 114 -1.47 20.20 -4.88
N VAL A 115 -1.38 18.93 -4.51
CA VAL A 115 -2.49 18.10 -4.04
C VAL A 115 -2.04 17.46 -2.74
N GLU A 116 -2.95 17.38 -1.77
CA GLU A 116 -2.76 16.62 -0.54
C GLU A 116 -3.68 15.39 -0.56
N ALA A 117 -3.16 14.27 -0.06
CA ALA A 117 -3.89 13.01 0.05
C ALA A 117 -4.02 12.62 1.52
N THR A 118 -5.26 12.43 1.97
CA THR A 118 -5.59 11.92 3.31
C THR A 118 -6.26 10.55 3.15
N PRO A 119 -5.51 9.45 3.33
CA PRO A 119 -6.07 8.12 3.21
C PRO A 119 -6.90 7.72 4.44
N PHE A 120 -7.88 6.86 4.22
CA PHE A 120 -8.77 6.35 5.26
C PHE A 120 -9.25 4.93 4.95
N VAL A 121 -9.69 4.21 5.97
CA VAL A 121 -10.32 2.89 5.85
C VAL A 121 -11.64 2.90 6.60
N ILE A 122 -12.68 2.32 6.01
CA ILE A 122 -13.98 2.11 6.64
C ILE A 122 -14.23 0.62 6.79
N THR A 123 -14.68 0.20 7.99
CA THR A 123 -15.01 -1.19 8.33
C THR A 123 -16.32 -1.26 9.12
N GLY A 124 -16.85 -2.47 9.32
CA GLY A 124 -18.03 -2.70 10.17
C GLY A 124 -19.36 -2.31 9.53
N LEU A 125 -19.36 -1.91 8.26
CA LEU A 125 -20.59 -1.57 7.54
C LEU A 125 -21.40 -2.81 7.18
N THR A 126 -22.72 -2.68 7.29
CA THR A 126 -23.65 -3.68 6.76
C THR A 126 -23.68 -3.65 5.23
N ALA A 127 -24.13 -4.74 4.61
CA ALA A 127 -24.27 -4.82 3.14
C ALA A 127 -25.31 -3.82 2.59
N ALA A 128 -26.22 -3.31 3.43
CA ALA A 128 -27.25 -2.36 3.05
C ALA A 128 -26.74 -0.92 2.88
N ALA A 129 -25.63 -0.56 3.53
CA ALA A 129 -25.06 0.80 3.45
C ALA A 129 -24.52 1.06 2.04
N ARG A 130 -25.15 1.94 1.26
CA ARG A 130 -24.68 2.26 -0.10
C ARG A 130 -23.52 3.26 -0.02
N LEU A 131 -22.57 3.16 -0.94
CA LEU A 131 -21.41 4.08 -0.98
C LEU A 131 -21.83 5.54 -1.20
N GLN A 132 -22.93 5.77 -1.92
CA GLN A 132 -23.52 7.10 -2.08
C GLN A 132 -23.98 7.72 -0.74
N ASP A 133 -24.52 6.90 0.16
CA ASP A 133 -25.01 7.39 1.47
C ASP A 133 -23.86 7.77 2.42
N LEU A 134 -22.64 7.34 2.07
CA LEU A 134 -21.40 7.58 2.82
C LEU A 134 -20.55 8.70 2.23
N LEU A 135 -20.54 8.82 0.90
CA LEU A 135 -19.63 9.68 0.14
C LEU A 135 -20.34 10.85 -0.56
N LEU A 136 -21.62 11.10 -0.23
CA LEU A 136 -22.38 12.29 -0.60
C LEU A 136 -23.13 12.81 0.62
N VAL A 137 -23.33 14.12 0.67
CA VAL A 137 -24.32 14.75 1.55
C VAL A 137 -25.47 15.31 0.72
N ARG A 138 -26.65 15.41 1.32
CA ARG A 138 -27.78 16.10 0.69
C ARG A 138 -27.86 17.52 1.21
N ASP A 139 -27.82 18.48 0.31
CA ASP A 139 -28.14 19.88 0.56
C ASP A 139 -29.50 20.19 -0.09
N GLY A 140 -30.55 20.08 0.72
CA GLY A 140 -31.94 20.08 0.23
C GLY A 140 -32.20 18.88 -0.70
N ASP A 141 -32.55 19.18 -1.95
CA ASP A 141 -32.83 18.18 -2.99
C ASP A 141 -31.61 17.85 -3.87
N VAL A 142 -30.44 18.46 -3.60
CA VAL A 142 -29.24 18.32 -4.42
C VAL A 142 -28.16 17.55 -3.65
N ASP A 143 -27.55 16.57 -4.30
CA ASP A 143 -26.38 15.91 -3.76
C ASP A 143 -25.18 16.87 -3.82
N ALA A 144 -24.39 16.92 -2.76
CA ALA A 144 -23.20 17.74 -2.62
C ALA A 144 -22.02 16.91 -2.12
N VAL A 145 -20.82 17.43 -2.38
CA VAL A 145 -19.56 16.79 -2.01
C VAL A 145 -19.35 16.92 -0.49
N PRO A 146 -19.14 15.82 0.24
CA PRO A 146 -19.00 15.84 1.70
C PRO A 146 -17.63 16.35 2.13
N GLU A 147 -17.55 17.01 3.28
CA GLU A 147 -16.29 17.12 4.02
C GLU A 147 -15.97 15.81 4.76
N LEU A 148 -14.73 15.69 5.23
CA LEU A 148 -14.30 14.45 5.90
C LEU A 148 -15.12 14.14 7.14
N ASP A 149 -15.56 15.16 7.87
CA ASP A 149 -16.38 14.96 9.08
C ASP A 149 -17.80 14.48 8.74
N ASP A 150 -18.38 14.95 7.62
CA ASP A 150 -19.65 14.42 7.11
C ASP A 150 -19.55 12.93 6.78
N VAL A 151 -18.43 12.51 6.15
CA VAL A 151 -18.17 11.09 5.86
C VAL A 151 -18.07 10.29 7.17
N LYS A 152 -17.38 10.81 8.19
CA LYS A 152 -17.30 10.14 9.49
C LYS A 152 -18.67 9.98 10.13
N ASP A 153 -19.51 11.01 10.08
CA ASP A 153 -20.84 10.97 10.66
C ASP A 153 -21.79 10.04 9.89
N ALA A 154 -21.70 10.01 8.55
CA ALA A 154 -22.40 9.03 7.73
C ALA A 154 -21.99 7.59 8.09
N VAL A 155 -20.68 7.32 8.20
CA VAL A 155 -20.17 5.99 8.58
C VAL A 155 -20.70 5.56 9.95
N ARG A 156 -20.68 6.45 10.95
CA ARG A 156 -21.21 6.17 12.29
C ARG A 156 -22.71 5.88 12.27
N ARG A 157 -23.49 6.66 11.52
CA ARG A 157 -24.94 6.44 11.35
C ARG A 157 -25.26 5.08 10.74
N HIS A 158 -24.37 4.55 9.89
CA HIS A 158 -24.50 3.22 9.31
C HIS A 158 -23.83 2.10 10.14
N GLY A 159 -23.41 2.39 11.37
CA GLY A 159 -22.82 1.42 12.30
C GLY A 159 -21.39 1.00 11.98
N GLY A 160 -20.73 1.70 11.04
CA GLY A 160 -19.33 1.46 10.69
C GLY A 160 -18.34 2.27 11.53
N ALA A 161 -17.07 1.96 11.36
CA ALA A 161 -15.95 2.71 11.90
C ALA A 161 -15.05 3.19 10.76
N ILE A 162 -14.58 4.43 10.85
CA ILE A 162 -13.62 5.03 9.92
C ILE A 162 -12.32 5.36 10.66
N GLU A 163 -11.21 4.93 10.08
CA GLU A 163 -9.87 5.27 10.53
C GLU A 163 -9.22 6.16 9.47
N VAL A 164 -8.74 7.33 9.86
CA VAL A 164 -8.07 8.30 8.98
C VAL A 164 -6.59 8.31 9.33
N PHE A 165 -5.74 8.18 8.33
CA PHE A 165 -4.31 8.00 8.53
C PHE A 165 -3.54 9.27 8.21
N ARG A 166 -2.57 9.60 9.07
CA ARG A 166 -1.63 10.71 8.85
C ARG A 166 -0.47 10.33 7.95
N THR A 167 -0.12 9.04 7.91
CA THR A 167 0.99 8.55 7.11
C THR A 167 0.54 7.45 6.16
N VAL A 168 1.13 7.43 4.97
CA VAL A 168 0.90 6.37 3.98
C VAL A 168 1.35 5.02 4.54
N LYS A 169 2.39 4.99 5.37
CA LYS A 169 2.91 3.77 5.99
C LYS A 169 1.86 3.07 6.84
N ASP A 170 1.16 3.82 7.70
CA ASP A 170 0.16 3.25 8.61
C ASP A 170 -1.05 2.73 7.83
N TYR A 171 -1.50 3.50 6.84
CA TYR A 171 -2.56 3.08 5.93
C TYR A 171 -2.22 1.76 5.21
N LEU A 172 -1.03 1.66 4.61
CA LEU A 172 -0.59 0.45 3.91
C LEU A 172 -0.37 -0.72 4.86
N ALA A 173 0.01 -0.48 6.11
CA ALA A 173 0.11 -1.52 7.14
C ALA A 173 -1.27 -2.11 7.45
N VAL A 174 -2.30 -1.29 7.63
CA VAL A 174 -3.67 -1.76 7.84
C VAL A 174 -4.19 -2.51 6.62
N LEU A 175 -3.93 -2.03 5.40
CA LEU A 175 -4.30 -2.77 4.19
C LEU A 175 -3.61 -4.14 4.11
N PHE A 176 -2.35 -4.24 4.50
CA PHE A 176 -1.63 -5.51 4.55
C PHE A 176 -2.22 -6.46 5.60
N GLU A 177 -2.49 -5.97 6.81
CA GLU A 177 -3.10 -6.76 7.90
C GLU A 177 -4.49 -7.28 7.54
N ARG A 178 -5.22 -6.55 6.70
CA ARG A 178 -6.53 -6.94 6.17
C ARG A 178 -6.44 -7.80 4.90
N GLY A 179 -5.23 -8.16 4.46
CA GLY A 179 -5.00 -9.01 3.28
C GLY A 179 -5.35 -8.33 1.95
N VAL A 180 -5.27 -7.00 1.88
CA VAL A 180 -5.52 -6.21 0.67
C VAL A 180 -4.25 -6.08 -0.17
N THR A 181 -3.13 -5.69 0.45
CA THR A 181 -1.84 -5.57 -0.24
C THR A 181 -1.04 -6.87 -0.11
N PRO A 182 -0.27 -7.26 -1.15
CA PRO A 182 0.48 -8.51 -1.13
C PRO A 182 1.74 -8.46 -0.24
N LEU A 183 2.22 -7.25 0.08
CA LEU A 183 3.43 -7.02 0.87
C LEU A 183 3.19 -5.94 1.93
N ARG A 184 3.93 -6.03 3.02
CA ARG A 184 3.97 -5.02 4.08
C ARG A 184 4.90 -3.91 3.61
N LEU A 185 4.35 -2.94 2.88
CA LEU A 185 5.06 -1.83 2.20
C LEU A 185 5.67 -0.83 3.19
N ALA A 186 6.50 -1.31 4.11
CA ALA A 186 6.99 -0.57 5.26
C ALA A 186 8.15 0.37 4.91
N SER A 187 8.97 0.00 3.92
CA SER A 187 10.11 0.80 3.46
C SER A 187 9.74 1.72 2.29
N GLU A 188 10.59 2.70 2.01
CA GLU A 188 10.49 3.50 0.78
C GLU A 188 10.78 2.69 -0.48
N GLU A 189 11.66 1.70 -0.38
CA GLU A 189 12.02 0.81 -1.47
C GLU A 189 10.81 -0.03 -1.89
N ASP A 190 10.11 -0.66 -0.93
CA ASP A 190 8.92 -1.47 -1.22
C ASP A 190 7.82 -0.66 -1.90
N ARG A 191 7.59 0.57 -1.44
CA ARG A 191 6.63 1.50 -2.06
C ARG A 191 7.05 1.90 -3.47
N SER A 192 8.34 2.08 -3.71
CA SER A 192 8.88 2.41 -5.04
C SER A 192 8.75 1.21 -5.99
N LYS A 193 9.00 0.00 -5.50
CA LYS A 193 8.79 -1.25 -6.24
C LYS A 193 7.32 -1.41 -6.65
N LEU A 194 6.38 -1.19 -5.73
CA LEU A 194 4.94 -1.23 -6.06
C LEU A 194 4.56 -0.14 -7.07
N ASN A 195 5.06 1.09 -6.90
CA ASN A 195 4.83 2.20 -7.84
C ASN A 195 5.31 1.83 -9.26
N GLU A 196 6.50 1.25 -9.38
CA GLU A 196 7.05 0.82 -10.66
C GLU A 196 6.17 -0.24 -11.33
N MET A 197 5.75 -1.25 -10.56
CA MET A 197 4.88 -2.32 -11.04
C MET A 197 3.55 -1.76 -11.55
N LEU A 198 2.84 -0.98 -10.73
CA LEU A 198 1.54 -0.41 -11.10
C LEU A 198 1.67 0.53 -12.31
N ARG A 199 2.73 1.34 -12.38
CA ARG A 199 2.95 2.26 -13.51
C ARG A 199 3.16 1.49 -14.80
N THR A 200 3.99 0.45 -14.77
CA THR A 200 4.27 -0.42 -15.93
C THR A 200 3.01 -1.12 -16.43
N SER A 201 2.16 -1.61 -15.51
CA SER A 201 0.88 -2.20 -15.86
C SER A 201 -0.08 -1.19 -16.51
N MET A 202 -0.05 0.08 -16.10
CA MET A 202 -0.90 1.12 -16.72
C MET A 202 -0.43 1.57 -18.09
N THR A 203 0.88 1.73 -18.30
CA THR A 203 1.43 2.22 -19.58
C THR A 203 1.58 1.11 -20.62
N GLY A 204 1.58 -0.15 -20.17
CA GLY A 204 1.91 -1.31 -20.99
C GLY A 204 3.42 -1.44 -21.24
N GLY A 205 3.84 -2.66 -21.56
CA GLY A 205 5.24 -3.00 -21.83
C GLY A 205 5.97 -3.63 -20.63
N ILE A 206 7.18 -4.12 -20.89
CA ILE A 206 8.06 -4.67 -19.85
C ILE A 206 8.95 -3.51 -19.36
N SER A 207 8.85 -3.14 -18.09
CA SER A 207 9.72 -2.09 -17.53
C SER A 207 11.17 -2.58 -17.51
N ARG A 208 12.06 -1.76 -18.07
CA ARG A 208 13.52 -2.02 -18.03
C ARG A 208 14.04 -2.08 -16.59
N ALA A 209 13.48 -1.24 -15.70
CA ALA A 209 13.83 -1.26 -14.28
C ALA A 209 13.40 -2.58 -13.61
N LEU A 210 12.19 -3.06 -13.91
CA LEU A 210 11.75 -4.38 -13.45
C LEU A 210 12.64 -5.49 -13.98
N THR A 211 13.09 -5.44 -15.25
CA THR A 211 13.97 -6.48 -15.80
C THR A 211 15.37 -6.49 -15.20
N THR A 212 15.93 -5.33 -14.86
CA THR A 212 17.26 -5.24 -14.26
C THR A 212 17.26 -5.66 -12.79
N GLU A 213 16.18 -5.38 -12.06
CA GLU A 213 16.03 -5.68 -10.63
C GLU A 213 15.09 -6.86 -10.34
N LEU A 214 14.76 -7.68 -11.36
CA LEU A 214 13.86 -8.85 -11.25
C LEU A 214 14.17 -9.73 -10.04
N ARG A 215 15.47 -9.91 -9.76
CA ARG A 215 15.96 -10.64 -8.58
C ARG A 215 15.47 -10.02 -7.26
N ALA A 216 15.50 -8.69 -7.11
CA ALA A 216 15.08 -7.98 -5.91
C ALA A 216 13.55 -7.89 -5.75
N PHE A 217 12.78 -8.15 -6.82
CA PHE A 217 11.32 -8.29 -6.77
C PHE A 217 10.87 -9.72 -6.45
N LEU A 218 11.56 -10.72 -6.98
CA LEU A 218 11.18 -12.13 -6.84
C LEU A 218 11.78 -12.79 -5.61
N LEU A 219 12.99 -12.39 -5.21
CA LEU A 219 13.65 -12.97 -4.05
C LEU A 219 13.34 -12.11 -2.83
N LYS A 220 12.63 -12.71 -1.87
CA LYS A 220 12.48 -12.15 -0.53
C LYS A 220 13.85 -12.19 0.14
N GLU A 221 14.33 -11.05 0.62
CA GLU A 221 15.56 -10.99 1.41
C GLU A 221 15.29 -11.65 2.78
N GLU A 222 16.04 -12.71 3.09
CA GLU A 222 15.98 -13.38 4.40
C GLU A 222 16.85 -12.62 5.40
N SER A 223 16.27 -11.62 6.05
CA SER A 223 16.98 -10.75 7.02
C SER A 223 17.56 -11.50 8.22
N GLY A 224 17.04 -12.69 8.53
CA GLY A 224 17.54 -13.53 9.63
C GLY A 224 18.82 -14.30 9.32
N LEU A 225 19.24 -14.37 8.05
CA LEU A 225 20.41 -15.16 7.65
C LEU A 225 21.70 -14.53 8.17
N GLY A 226 21.79 -13.20 8.17
CA GLY A 226 22.92 -12.45 8.72
C GLY A 226 23.08 -12.69 10.23
N ASP A 227 22.00 -12.54 11.00
CA ASP A 227 22.00 -12.79 12.45
C ASP A 227 22.35 -14.25 12.78
N THR A 228 21.84 -15.19 11.98
CA THR A 228 22.16 -16.61 12.12
C THR A 228 23.65 -16.88 11.88
N LEU A 229 24.24 -16.27 10.86
CA LEU A 229 25.68 -16.38 10.58
C LEU A 229 26.53 -15.77 11.69
N VAL A 230 26.12 -14.63 12.25
CA VAL A 230 26.79 -14.00 13.39
C VAL A 230 26.75 -14.91 14.62
N ARG A 231 25.59 -15.51 14.93
CA ARG A 231 25.45 -16.48 16.02
C ARG A 231 26.28 -17.74 15.79
N MET A 232 26.30 -18.27 14.56
CA MET A 232 27.13 -19.42 14.21
C MET A 232 28.62 -19.11 14.39
N ARG A 233 29.09 -17.93 13.97
CA ARG A 233 30.48 -17.51 14.17
C ARG A 233 30.83 -17.42 15.66
N ALA A 234 29.98 -16.80 16.47
CA ALA A 234 30.20 -16.69 17.92
C ALA A 234 30.28 -18.07 18.59
N ASN A 235 29.43 -19.02 18.20
CA ASN A 235 29.46 -20.39 18.72
C ASN A 235 30.75 -21.13 18.30
N LEU A 236 31.22 -20.94 17.07
CA LEU A 236 32.48 -21.54 16.61
C LEU A 236 33.69 -20.97 17.36
N GLU A 237 33.71 -19.67 17.62
CA GLU A 237 34.75 -19.02 18.44
C GLU A 237 34.73 -19.55 19.88
N ALA A 238 33.54 -19.70 20.48
CA ALA A 238 33.38 -20.29 21.80
C ALA A 238 33.88 -21.75 21.84
N CYS A 239 33.48 -22.60 20.90
CA CYS A 239 33.96 -23.98 20.80
C CYS A 239 35.48 -24.07 20.62
N ARG A 240 36.07 -23.15 19.84
CA ARG A 240 37.52 -23.07 19.66
C ARG A 240 38.21 -22.74 20.98
N ARG A 241 37.69 -21.75 21.72
CA ARG A 241 38.23 -21.36 23.04
C ARG A 241 38.16 -22.51 24.03
N THR A 242 37.00 -23.16 24.15
CA THR A 242 36.83 -24.33 25.03
C THR A 242 37.77 -25.48 24.64
N ARG A 243 38.02 -25.71 23.35
CA ARG A 243 39.01 -26.71 22.92
C ARG A 243 40.42 -26.39 23.39
N THR A 244 40.83 -25.12 23.33
CA THR A 244 42.14 -24.68 23.84
C THR A 244 42.22 -24.87 25.36
N GLU A 245 41.20 -24.43 26.09
CA GLU A 245 41.13 -24.57 27.57
C GLU A 245 41.17 -26.05 28.00
N VAL A 246 40.45 -26.94 27.30
CA VAL A 246 40.50 -28.39 27.55
C VAL A 246 41.88 -28.98 27.24
N ALA A 247 42.56 -28.51 26.19
CA ALA A 247 43.91 -28.97 25.86
C ALA A 247 44.92 -28.56 26.93
N GLU A 248 44.85 -27.32 27.42
CA GLU A 248 45.68 -26.82 28.52
C GLU A 248 45.41 -27.56 29.83
N ALA A 249 44.14 -27.78 30.18
CA ALA A 249 43.77 -28.56 31.36
C ALA A 249 44.31 -29.99 31.30
N ARG A 250 44.26 -30.64 30.12
CA ARG A 250 44.85 -31.98 29.92
C ARG A 250 46.37 -31.99 30.05
N TYR A 251 47.04 -30.92 29.62
CA TYR A 251 48.48 -30.78 29.78
C TYR A 251 48.85 -30.68 31.26
N LEU A 252 48.19 -29.79 32.01
CA LEU A 252 48.35 -29.66 33.46
C LEU A 252 48.09 -30.96 34.23
N VAL A 253 47.03 -31.69 33.86
CA VAL A 253 46.74 -33.01 34.46
C VAL A 253 47.90 -33.98 34.21
N ARG A 254 48.44 -34.05 32.99
CA ARG A 254 49.59 -34.92 32.70
C ARG A 254 50.83 -34.54 33.51
N GLU A 255 51.09 -33.25 33.67
CA GLU A 255 52.23 -32.76 34.44
C GLU A 255 52.10 -33.12 35.93
N ILE A 256 50.91 -32.92 36.51
CA ILE A 256 50.62 -33.29 37.90
C ILE A 256 50.70 -34.81 38.10
N THR A 257 50.11 -35.61 37.21
CA THR A 257 50.20 -37.08 37.30
C THR A 257 51.64 -37.55 37.20
N GLY A 258 52.46 -36.95 36.32
CA GLY A 258 53.88 -37.28 36.19
C GLY A 258 54.69 -36.94 37.45
N VAL A 259 54.35 -35.86 38.15
CA VAL A 259 54.96 -35.51 39.45
C VAL A 259 54.52 -36.49 40.55
N TYR A 260 53.26 -36.94 40.54
CA TYR A 260 52.71 -37.88 41.52
C TYR A 260 53.25 -39.31 41.35
N GLU A 261 53.59 -39.73 40.13
CA GLU A 261 54.21 -41.04 39.86
C GLU A 261 55.73 -41.06 40.12
N ALA A 262 56.38 -39.89 40.19
CA ALA A 262 57.82 -39.76 40.41
C ALA A 262 58.22 -39.47 41.87
N GLY A 263 57.26 -39.21 42.76
CA GLY A 263 57.45 -39.02 44.20
C GLY A 263 56.99 -40.23 45.01
#